data_AF-A0A524M4Y4-F1
#
_entry.id   AF-A0A524M4Y4-F1
#
_cell.length_a   1.000
_cell.length_b   1.000
_cell.length_c   1.000
_cell.angle_alpha   90.00
_cell.angle_beta   90.00
_cell.angle_gamma   90.00
#
_symmetry.space_group_name_H-M   'P 1'
#
loop_
_entity.id
_entity.type
_entity.pdbx_description
1 polymer ?
#
loop_
_entity_poly.entity_id
_entity_poly.type
_entity_poly.pdbx_seq_one_letter_code
_entity_poly.pdbx_strand_id
1 'polypeptide(L)'
;MRRGSLKGYSGSINRVIKIKGERMEYFISGSPDMTFEEALRDNWPFEERDSKSKFRLVTPSGEDITKNALSSHEGTVLVEFIS
;
A
#
# COMPACT_ATOMS: atom_id res chain seq x y z
N MET A 1 -10.46 -3.73 -39.22
CA MET A 1 -10.77 -3.24 -37.86
C MET A 1 -9.46 -3.03 -37.11
N ARG A 2 -9.10 -1.79 -36.80
CA ARG A 2 -7.87 -1.47 -36.04
C ARG A 2 -8.05 -1.94 -34.60
N ARG A 3 -7.13 -2.77 -34.10
CA ARG A 3 -7.00 -3.05 -32.66
C ARG A 3 -6.69 -1.72 -31.98
N GLY A 4 -7.70 -1.11 -31.36
CA GLY A 4 -7.49 -0.03 -30.40
C GLY A 4 -6.74 -0.61 -29.21
N SER A 5 -5.45 -0.31 -29.11
CA SER A 5 -4.70 -0.46 -27.87
C SER A 5 -5.47 0.29 -26.78
N LEU A 6 -5.77 -0.39 -25.67
CA LEU A 6 -6.24 0.20 -24.42
C LEU A 6 -5.14 1.13 -23.85
N LYS A 7 -4.83 2.23 -24.56
CA LYS A 7 -4.08 3.35 -24.02
C LYS A 7 -5.07 4.17 -23.20
N GLY A 8 -5.13 3.93 -21.89
CA GLY A 8 -5.86 4.85 -21.02
C GLY A 8 -6.29 4.36 -19.65
N TYR A 9 -6.32 3.05 -19.38
CA TYR A 9 -6.51 2.59 -17.99
C TYR A 9 -5.14 2.58 -17.30
N SER A 10 -4.74 3.70 -16.69
CA SER A 10 -3.64 3.68 -15.73
C SER A 10 -4.13 2.94 -14.49
N GLY A 11 -3.85 1.64 -14.45
CA GLY A 11 -4.33 0.65 -13.49
C GLY A 11 -3.95 0.98 -12.05
N SER A 12 -4.67 1.89 -11.43
CA SER A 12 -4.48 2.19 -10.01
C SER A 12 -5.07 1.04 -9.21
N ILE A 13 -4.26 0.39 -8.38
CA ILE A 13 -4.69 -0.64 -7.46
C ILE A 13 -5.01 0.03 -6.11
N ASN A 14 -6.18 -0.27 -5.57
CA ASN A 14 -6.55 0.12 -4.21
C ASN A 14 -6.26 -1.03 -3.25
N ARG A 15 -5.58 -0.74 -2.15
CA ARG A 15 -5.27 -1.71 -1.08
C ARG A 15 -5.70 -1.17 0.26
N VAL A 16 -6.03 -2.10 1.16
CA VAL A 16 -6.37 -1.78 2.55
C VAL A 16 -5.13 -1.99 3.41
N ILE A 17 -4.79 -0.97 4.18
CA ILE A 17 -3.77 -1.05 5.22
C ILE A 17 -4.41 -0.90 6.58
N LYS A 18 -3.80 -1.49 7.59
CA LYS A 18 -4.26 -1.42 8.97
C LYS A 18 -3.08 -1.27 9.89
N ILE A 19 -3.17 -0.39 10.88
CA ILE A 19 -2.09 -0.31 11.88
C ILE A 19 -2.20 -1.53 12.81
N LYS A 20 -1.06 -2.19 13.03
CA LYS A 20 -0.99 -3.37 13.90
C LYS A 20 -1.43 -2.99 15.32
N GLY A 21 -2.48 -3.64 15.80
CA GLY A 21 -3.06 -3.40 17.13
C GLY A 21 -4.20 -2.36 17.15
N GLU A 22 -4.43 -1.64 16.06
CA GLU A 22 -5.54 -0.70 15.94
C GLU A 22 -6.75 -1.33 15.24
N ARG A 23 -7.93 -0.71 15.40
CA ARG A 23 -9.16 -1.17 14.71
C ARG A 23 -9.38 -0.50 13.36
N MET A 24 -8.76 0.65 13.14
CA MET A 24 -9.01 1.46 11.94
C MET A 24 -8.28 0.88 10.72
N GLU A 25 -8.97 0.94 9.58
CA GLU A 25 -8.46 0.55 8.28
C GLU A 25 -8.39 1.80 7.39
N TYR A 26 -7.38 1.82 6.54
CA TYR A 26 -7.11 2.93 5.65
C TYR A 26 -6.92 2.41 4.24
N PHE A 27 -7.30 3.22 3.26
CA PHE A 27 -7.17 2.88 1.84
C PHE A 27 -5.98 3.62 1.27
N ILE A 28 -5.13 2.90 0.54
CA ILE A 28 -4.06 3.48 -0.27
C ILE A 28 -4.27 3.13 -1.74
N SER A 29 -3.88 4.04 -2.60
CA SER A 29 -3.98 3.90 -4.05
C SER A 29 -2.62 4.11 -4.71
N GLY A 30 -2.32 3.33 -5.74
CA GLY A 30 -1.07 3.47 -6.47
C GLY A 30 -1.03 2.63 -7.74
N SER A 31 -0.07 2.88 -8.63
CA SER A 31 0.12 2.05 -9.83
C SER A 31 0.53 0.60 -9.48
N PRO A 32 0.30 -0.39 -10.35
CA PRO A 32 0.54 -1.80 -10.05
C PRO A 32 2.01 -2.10 -9.74
N ASP A 33 2.90 -1.30 -10.32
CA ASP A 33 4.35 -1.42 -10.24
C ASP A 33 4.95 -0.64 -9.06
N MET A 34 4.13 0.15 -8.36
CA MET A 34 4.56 0.92 -7.19
C MET A 34 4.72 -0.02 -5.99
N THR A 35 5.73 0.22 -5.17
CA THR A 35 5.90 -0.51 -3.90
C THR A 35 4.90 -0.06 -2.86
N PHE A 36 4.62 -0.91 -1.87
CA PHE A 36 3.78 -0.53 -0.75
C PHE A 36 4.33 0.67 0.04
N GLU A 37 5.66 0.78 0.18
CA GLU A 37 6.32 1.91 0.85
C GLU A 37 6.09 3.24 0.13
N GLU A 38 6.28 3.26 -1.19
CA GLU A 38 6.05 4.45 -2.03
C GLU A 38 4.58 4.87 -1.96
N ALA A 39 3.66 3.92 -2.16
CA ALA A 39 2.23 4.19 -2.14
C ALA A 39 1.74 4.75 -0.80
N LEU A 40 2.27 4.22 0.31
CA LEU A 40 1.90 4.69 1.65
C LEU A 40 2.44 6.09 1.95
N ARG A 41 3.65 6.43 1.49
CA ARG A 41 4.21 7.78 1.67
C ARG A 41 3.41 8.82 0.88
N ASP A 42 2.99 8.49 -0.35
CA ASP A 42 2.22 9.38 -1.21
C ASP A 42 0.78 9.59 -0.72
N ASN A 43 0.18 8.57 -0.08
CA ASN A 43 -1.19 8.59 0.41
C ASN A 43 -1.28 8.57 1.95
N TRP A 44 -0.29 9.14 2.64
CA TRP A 44 -0.15 9.00 4.10
C TRP A 44 -1.45 9.33 4.85
N PRO A 45 -2.14 8.32 5.44
CA PRO A 45 -3.49 8.53 5.95
C PRO A 45 -3.53 8.72 7.48
N PHE A 46 -2.36 8.79 8.14
CA PHE A 46 -2.26 8.83 9.60
C PHE A 46 -2.03 10.26 10.08
N GLU A 47 -3.08 10.93 10.57
CA GLU A 47 -2.95 12.30 11.09
C GLU A 47 -2.06 12.37 12.34
N GLU A 48 -2.13 11.37 13.22
CA GLU A 48 -1.38 11.35 14.49
C GLU A 48 0.10 11.00 14.34
N ARG A 49 0.54 10.52 13.17
CA ARG A 49 1.92 10.05 12.95
C ARG A 49 2.59 10.81 11.81
N ASP A 50 3.86 11.17 11.99
CA ASP A 50 4.66 11.79 10.94
C ASP A 50 4.87 10.80 9.78
N SER A 51 4.62 11.24 8.54
CA SER A 51 5.00 10.56 7.29
C SER A 51 6.44 10.05 7.21
N LYS A 52 7.35 10.64 8.00
CA LYS A 52 8.76 10.25 8.11
C LYS A 52 9.03 9.22 9.21
N SER A 53 8.02 8.84 9.97
CA SER A 53 8.14 7.78 10.98
C SER A 53 8.61 6.51 10.31
N LYS A 54 9.56 5.81 10.92
CA LYS A 54 9.99 4.52 10.38
C LYS A 54 8.86 3.51 10.59
N PHE A 55 8.52 2.77 9.54
CA PHE A 55 7.52 1.70 9.58
C PHE A 55 7.96 0.54 8.70
N ARG A 56 7.37 -0.62 8.92
CA ARG A 56 7.38 -1.76 8.02
C ARG A 56 5.96 -2.18 7.68
N LEU A 57 5.78 -2.74 6.49
CA LEU A 57 4.52 -3.34 6.07
C LEU A 57 4.65 -4.84 6.10
N VAL A 58 3.76 -5.49 6.84
CA VAL A 58 3.80 -6.94 7.06
C VAL A 58 2.47 -7.59 6.72
N THR A 59 2.52 -8.86 6.35
CA THR A 59 1.32 -9.70 6.21
C THR A 59 0.67 -9.98 7.58
N PRO A 60 -0.55 -10.52 7.64
CA PRO A 60 -1.14 -11.00 8.89
C PRO A 60 -0.31 -12.08 9.60
N SER A 61 0.52 -12.84 8.87
CA SER A 61 1.48 -13.80 9.44
C SER A 61 2.77 -13.17 9.94
N GLY A 62 3.00 -11.88 9.67
CA GLY A 62 4.16 -11.12 10.14
C GLY A 62 5.35 -11.07 9.17
N GLU A 63 5.16 -11.46 7.91
CA GLU A 63 6.20 -11.39 6.87
C GLU A 63 6.31 -9.99 6.29
N ASP A 64 7.53 -9.48 6.11
CA ASP A 64 7.78 -8.15 5.53
C ASP A 64 7.51 -8.13 4.03
N ILE A 65 6.71 -7.16 3.59
CA ILE A 65 6.32 -6.94 2.20
C ILE A 65 6.52 -5.48 1.76
N THR A 66 7.27 -4.71 2.53
CA THR A 66 7.45 -3.25 2.33
C THR A 66 7.89 -2.90 0.91
N LYS A 67 8.78 -3.73 0.34
CA LYS A 67 9.36 -3.54 -1.00
C LYS A 67 8.63 -4.32 -2.11
N ASN A 68 7.55 -5.02 -1.78
CA ASN A 68 6.75 -5.72 -2.78
C ASN A 68 5.87 -4.71 -3.51
N ALA A 69 5.55 -5.01 -4.78
CA ALA A 69 4.66 -4.17 -5.56
C ALA A 69 3.21 -4.33 -5.06
N LEU A 70 2.36 -3.30 -5.25
CA LEU A 70 0.94 -3.35 -4.90
C LEU A 70 0.18 -4.50 -5.61
N SER A 71 0.64 -4.87 -6.81
CA SER A 71 0.12 -6.01 -7.56
C SER A 71 0.52 -7.37 -6.98
N SER A 72 1.60 -7.45 -6.19
CA SER A 72 2.15 -8.71 -5.66
C SER A 72 1.42 -9.25 -4.43
N HIS A 73 0.54 -8.45 -3.81
CA HIS A 73 -0.20 -8.89 -2.63
C HIS A 73 -1.66 -8.47 -2.72
N GLU A 74 -2.57 -9.43 -2.55
CA GLU A 74 -4.00 -9.20 -2.47
C GLU A 74 -4.46 -9.28 -1.01
N GLY A 75 -5.22 -8.27 -0.56
CA GLY A 75 -5.79 -8.24 0.79
C GLY A 75 -5.27 -7.10 1.66
N THR A 76 -5.45 -7.27 2.98
CA THR A 76 -5.09 -6.29 4.00
C THR A 76 -3.66 -6.49 4.47
N VAL A 77 -2.88 -5.42 4.45
CA VAL A 77 -1.51 -5.39 4.97
C VAL A 77 -1.46 -4.62 6.29
N LEU A 78 -0.53 -5.00 7.17
CA LEU A 78 -0.39 -4.40 8.48
C LEU A 78 0.78 -3.41 8.49
N VAL A 79 0.55 -2.21 9.00
CA VAL A 79 1.58 -1.20 9.27
C VAL A 79 2.09 -1.40 10.69
N GLU A 80 3.38 -1.63 10.83
CA GLU A 80 4.06 -1.72 12.11
C GLU A 80 5.12 -0.63 12.20
N PHE A 81 4.91 0.32 13.10
CA PHE A 81 5.86 1.40 13.37
C PHE A 81 7.05 0.86 14.15
N ILE A 82 8.25 1.29 13.75
CA ILE A 82 9.51 0.88 14.37
C ILE A 82 10.20 2.12 14.95
N SER A 83 10.83 1.96 16.12
CA SER A 83 11.59 3.03 16.79
C SER A 83 12.96 3.24 16.15
#